data_AF-A0A316Q348-F1
#
_entry.id   AF-A0A316Q348-F1
#
_cell.length_a   1.000
_cell.length_b   1.000
_cell.length_c   1.000
_cell.angle_alpha   90.00
_cell.angle_beta   90.00
_cell.angle_gamma   90.00
#
_symmetry.space_group_name_H-M   'P 1'
#
loop_
_entity.id
_entity.type
_entity.pdbx_description
1 polymer ?
#
loop_
_entity_poly.entity_id
_entity_poly.type
_entity_poly.pdbx_seq_one_letter_code
_entity_poly.pdbx_strand_id
1 'polypeptide(L)'
;MIIGHISVQMILTGGLFILAIVVFFKYLYIVITKKETENIYVNIVLAISVLCIAAVFSAFLVSNWFIKMYNTWNTADKGNIYAYKAMCYVRYWNVFAMPFLYTGVYLTFKERYRDCIKKAIYIGSFFIVVFIEVVVPIVKTNSNAGSFLYTYLTYRGEKVTAQFYYKAILICVLFTVISILFSRKKRSREWAILPILILMFIGYHWANYNYNEYIKERVSSMVLASYEEKCELEKEKVNIGNIYAYDDRKVDRNWYIYSVLQFYLYEYKIEVEYPEDVQDDDIIITYQKSDKIENDFPQLQCYQLDDNEVWYTNIELRGLTPVNR
;
A
#
# COMPACT_ATOMS: atom_id res chain seq x y z
N MET A 1 6.56 15.49 9.69
CA MET A 1 6.69 14.02 9.57
C MET A 1 6.01 13.25 10.70
N ILE A 2 6.50 13.32 11.94
CA ILE A 2 5.95 12.54 13.09
C ILE A 2 4.45 12.80 13.27
N ILE A 3 4.03 14.06 13.28
CA ILE A 3 2.61 14.44 13.37
C ILE A 3 1.81 13.81 12.22
N GLY A 4 2.30 13.91 10.98
CA GLY A 4 1.64 13.32 9.80
C GLY A 4 1.47 11.80 9.90
N HIS A 5 2.50 11.07 10.33
CA HIS A 5 2.44 9.62 10.50
C HIS A 5 1.50 9.21 11.65
N ILE A 6 1.57 9.92 12.78
CA ILE A 6 0.69 9.66 13.94
C ILE A 6 -0.76 9.94 13.55
N SER A 7 -1.05 11.06 12.89
CA SER A 7 -2.40 11.41 12.46
C SER A 7 -2.95 10.42 11.43
N VAL A 8 -2.14 9.99 10.46
CA VAL A 8 -2.57 8.98 9.49
C VAL A 8 -2.82 7.64 10.15
N GLN A 9 -1.89 7.18 11.00
CA GLN A 9 -2.07 5.91 11.70
C GLN A 9 -3.27 5.96 12.65
N MET A 10 -3.52 7.11 13.28
CA MET A 10 -4.72 7.33 14.09
C MET A 10 -5.99 7.15 13.24
N ILE A 11 -6.05 7.74 12.04
CA ILE A 11 -7.21 7.62 11.15
C ILE A 11 -7.39 6.16 10.68
N LEU A 12 -6.30 5.51 10.23
CA LEU A 12 -6.34 4.12 9.76
C LEU A 12 -6.73 3.12 10.87
N THR A 13 -6.33 3.39 12.10
CA THR A 13 -6.58 2.47 13.22
C THR A 13 -7.82 2.82 14.03
N GLY A 14 -8.62 3.82 13.63
CA GLY A 14 -9.77 4.23 14.44
C GLY A 14 -9.36 4.72 15.83
N GLY A 15 -8.29 5.53 15.93
CA GLY A 15 -7.82 6.13 17.19
C GLY A 15 -7.01 5.21 18.11
N LEU A 16 -6.92 3.92 17.82
CA LEU A 16 -6.26 2.95 18.71
C LEU A 16 -4.77 3.10 18.80
N PHE A 17 -4.14 3.62 17.74
CA PHE A 17 -2.73 3.92 17.79
C PHE A 17 -2.38 4.92 18.88
N ILE A 18 -3.23 5.94 19.07
CA ILE A 18 -3.11 6.88 20.18
C ILE A 18 -3.33 6.18 21.52
N LEU A 19 -4.33 5.29 21.62
CA LEU A 19 -4.55 4.50 22.83
C LEU A 19 -3.31 3.69 23.22
N ALA A 20 -2.72 2.98 22.25
CA ALA A 20 -1.53 2.17 22.48
C ALA A 20 -0.33 3.02 22.90
N ILE A 21 -0.13 4.20 22.28
CA ILE A 21 0.91 5.17 22.71
C ILE A 21 0.71 5.61 24.17
N VAL A 22 -0.50 6.01 24.54
CA VAL A 22 -0.80 6.48 25.90
C VAL A 22 -0.62 5.36 26.93
N VAL A 23 -1.03 4.14 26.58
CA VAL A 23 -0.81 2.95 27.40
C VAL A 23 0.67 2.64 27.53
N PHE A 24 1.43 2.71 26.43
CA PHE A 24 2.87 2.46 26.42
C PHE A 24 3.63 3.41 27.33
N PHE A 25 3.35 4.72 27.29
CA PHE A 25 3.99 5.66 28.20
C PHE A 25 3.63 5.40 29.67
N LYS A 26 2.39 5.03 29.96
CA LYS A 26 2.00 4.63 31.31
C LYS A 26 2.70 3.34 31.76
N TYR A 27 2.82 2.38 30.85
CA TYR A 27 3.53 1.11 31.08
C TYR A 27 5.01 1.37 31.38
N LEU A 28 5.69 2.20 30.59
CA LEU A 28 7.08 2.60 30.85
C LEU A 28 7.23 3.25 32.22
N TYR A 29 6.33 4.17 32.59
CA TYR A 29 6.34 4.77 33.92
C TYR A 29 6.21 3.74 35.04
N ILE A 30 5.33 2.74 34.88
CA ILE A 30 5.15 1.68 35.88
C ILE A 30 6.39 0.78 35.97
N VAL A 31 6.90 0.31 34.83
CA VAL A 31 8.03 -0.63 34.79
C VAL A 31 9.35 0.03 35.21
N ILE A 32 9.63 1.25 34.73
CA ILE A 32 10.89 1.95 35.01
C ILE A 32 10.85 2.61 36.39
N THR A 33 9.81 3.39 36.67
CA THR A 33 9.77 4.22 37.88
C THR A 33 9.27 3.43 39.09
N LYS A 34 8.24 2.60 38.93
CA LYS A 34 7.70 1.80 40.04
C LYS A 34 8.35 0.43 40.19
N LYS A 35 9.21 0.03 39.23
CA LYS A 35 9.87 -1.30 39.20
C LYS A 35 8.89 -2.46 39.34
N GLU A 36 7.65 -2.27 38.92
CA GLU A 36 6.63 -3.33 38.95
C GLU A 36 6.86 -4.27 37.76
N THR A 37 6.82 -5.57 38.03
CA THR A 37 6.98 -6.59 36.99
C THR A 37 5.66 -6.82 36.26
N GLU A 38 5.68 -6.61 34.95
CA GLU A 38 4.62 -7.06 34.03
C GLU A 38 4.95 -8.43 33.45
N ASN A 39 3.97 -9.05 32.80
CA ASN A 39 4.14 -10.33 32.13
C ASN A 39 5.28 -10.22 31.08
N ILE A 40 6.24 -11.16 31.13
CA ILE A 40 7.41 -11.16 30.23
C ILE A 40 7.04 -11.13 28.74
N TYR A 41 5.94 -11.78 28.35
CA TYR A 41 5.46 -11.77 26.97
C TYR A 41 4.98 -10.37 26.53
N VAL A 42 4.35 -9.61 27.44
CA VAL A 42 3.98 -8.21 27.18
C VAL A 42 5.23 -7.36 26.96
N ASN A 43 6.27 -7.59 27.76
CA ASN A 43 7.53 -6.86 27.65
C ASN A 43 8.20 -7.13 26.30
N ILE A 44 8.27 -8.41 25.89
CA ILE A 44 8.86 -8.84 24.62
C ILE A 44 8.11 -8.22 23.44
N VAL A 45 6.78 -8.37 23.40
CA VAL A 45 5.98 -7.86 22.28
C VAL A 45 6.08 -6.34 22.18
N LEU A 46 5.94 -5.60 23.29
CA LEU A 46 6.07 -4.14 23.27
C LEU A 46 7.47 -3.69 22.86
N ALA A 47 8.52 -4.31 23.39
CA ALA A 47 9.90 -3.93 23.07
C ALA A 47 10.19 -4.16 21.59
N ILE A 48 9.88 -5.36 21.06
CA ILE A 48 10.11 -5.68 19.65
C ILE A 48 9.30 -4.73 18.76
N SER A 49 8.01 -4.54 19.01
CA SER A 49 7.20 -3.65 18.18
C SER A 49 7.71 -2.22 18.18
N VAL A 50 8.02 -1.65 19.36
CA VAL A 50 8.50 -0.26 19.45
C VAL A 50 9.87 -0.10 18.82
N LEU A 51 10.79 -1.04 19.03
CA LEU A 51 12.12 -1.02 18.42
C LEU A 51 12.04 -1.15 16.90
N CYS A 52 11.20 -2.04 16.36
CA CYS A 52 11.01 -2.16 14.92
C CYS A 52 10.37 -0.91 14.31
N ILE A 53 9.34 -0.34 14.95
CA ILE A 53 8.74 0.94 14.51
C ILE A 53 9.82 2.03 14.50
N ALA A 54 10.58 2.18 15.59
CA ALA A 54 11.64 3.18 15.71
C ALA A 54 12.76 2.98 14.67
N ALA A 55 13.16 1.73 14.42
CA ALA A 55 14.18 1.40 13.42
C ALA A 55 13.72 1.79 12.01
N VAL A 56 12.48 1.48 11.65
CA VAL A 56 11.92 1.86 10.34
C VAL A 56 11.80 3.39 10.21
N PHE A 57 11.31 4.08 11.25
CA PHE A 57 11.28 5.55 11.25
C PHE A 57 12.67 6.16 11.12
N SER A 58 13.66 5.60 11.81
CA SER A 58 15.05 6.04 11.74
C SER A 58 15.62 5.83 10.34
N ALA A 59 15.38 4.67 9.74
CA ALA A 59 15.77 4.36 8.37
C ALA A 59 15.15 5.34 7.36
N PHE A 60 13.87 5.73 7.53
CA PHE A 60 13.27 6.77 6.69
C PHE A 60 13.99 8.11 6.84
N LEU A 61 14.23 8.55 8.08
CA LEU A 61 14.86 9.83 8.37
C LEU A 61 16.26 9.96 7.77
N VAL A 62 17.03 8.88 7.71
CA VAL A 62 18.38 8.89 7.15
C VAL A 62 18.44 8.52 5.66
N SER A 63 17.31 8.16 5.03
CA SER A 63 17.31 7.73 3.63
C SER A 63 17.47 8.92 2.67
N ASN A 64 18.32 8.74 1.65
CA ASN A 64 18.48 9.71 0.55
C ASN A 64 17.16 9.96 -0.20
N TRP A 65 16.31 8.94 -0.29
CA TRP A 65 14.98 9.07 -0.88
C TRP A 65 14.13 10.09 -0.12
N PHE A 66 14.09 9.99 1.22
CA PHE A 66 13.30 10.91 2.04
C PHE A 66 13.85 12.34 1.99
N ILE A 67 15.16 12.54 2.10
CA ILE A 67 15.78 13.87 2.01
C ILE A 67 15.43 14.54 0.68
N LYS A 68 15.54 13.80 -0.43
CA LYS A 68 15.15 14.30 -1.76
C LYS A 68 13.67 14.64 -1.84
N MET A 69 12.78 13.81 -1.28
CA MET A 69 11.34 14.08 -1.23
C MET A 69 10.99 15.28 -0.35
N TYR A 70 11.66 15.46 0.78
CA TYR A 70 11.42 16.63 1.64
C TYR A 70 11.84 17.93 0.94
N ASN A 71 12.98 17.92 0.25
CA ASN A 71 13.48 19.08 -0.48
C ASN A 71 12.58 19.52 -1.64
N THR A 72 11.66 18.66 -2.11
CA THR A 72 10.67 19.02 -3.13
C THR A 72 9.41 19.71 -2.57
N TRP A 73 9.30 19.90 -1.24
CA TRP A 73 8.11 20.49 -0.59
C TRP A 73 7.73 21.87 -1.15
N ASN A 74 8.72 22.72 -1.43
CA ASN A 74 8.53 24.09 -1.92
C ASN A 74 8.46 24.18 -3.46
N THR A 75 8.46 23.06 -4.17
CA THR A 75 8.37 23.07 -5.65
C THR A 75 6.92 22.98 -6.11
N ALA A 76 6.58 23.70 -7.19
CA ALA A 76 5.23 23.77 -7.72
C ALA A 76 4.71 22.38 -8.19
N ASP A 77 3.39 22.23 -8.12
CA ASP A 77 2.57 21.07 -8.53
C ASP A 77 2.88 19.75 -7.83
N LYS A 78 3.86 18.99 -8.34
CA LYS A 78 4.04 17.57 -7.97
C LYS A 78 4.95 17.37 -6.76
N GLY A 79 5.91 18.26 -6.52
CA GLY A 79 6.88 18.07 -5.44
C GLY A 79 6.28 18.18 -4.04
N ASN A 80 5.39 19.15 -3.81
CA ASN A 80 4.62 19.25 -2.56
C ASN A 80 3.77 17.98 -2.33
N ILE A 81 3.19 17.44 -3.39
CA ILE A 81 2.36 16.23 -3.34
C ILE A 81 3.16 15.01 -2.85
N TYR A 82 4.34 14.77 -3.42
CA TYR A 82 5.19 13.63 -3.04
C TYR A 82 5.86 13.83 -1.68
N ALA A 83 6.27 15.06 -1.36
CA ALA A 83 6.80 15.42 -0.06
C ALA A 83 5.78 15.15 1.06
N TYR A 84 4.50 15.50 0.84
CA TYR A 84 3.43 15.14 1.76
C TYR A 84 3.23 13.63 1.89
N LYS A 85 3.18 12.91 0.76
CA LYS A 85 3.02 11.44 0.75
C LYS A 85 4.11 10.77 1.59
N ALA A 86 5.37 11.22 1.48
CA ALA A 86 6.48 10.74 2.29
C ALA A 86 6.29 11.06 3.79
N MET A 87 5.76 12.23 4.13
CA MET A 87 5.49 12.63 5.53
C MET A 87 4.30 11.92 6.19
N CYS A 88 3.56 11.12 5.43
CA CYS A 88 2.37 10.40 5.86
C CYS A 88 2.45 8.90 5.52
N TYR A 89 3.64 8.40 5.19
CA TYR A 89 3.83 7.06 4.64
C TYR A 89 3.90 6.00 5.74
N VAL A 90 2.86 5.17 5.87
CA VAL A 90 2.78 4.19 6.98
C VAL A 90 3.13 2.75 6.60
N ARG A 91 3.25 2.43 5.30
CA ARG A 91 3.31 1.06 4.78
C ARG A 91 4.36 0.17 5.46
N TYR A 92 5.57 0.68 5.65
CA TYR A 92 6.72 -0.14 6.06
C TYR A 92 6.81 -0.40 7.57
N TRP A 93 6.15 0.40 8.40
CA TRP A 93 6.14 0.18 9.86
C TRP A 93 4.79 -0.31 10.38
N ASN A 94 3.73 -0.25 9.56
CA ASN A 94 2.38 -0.67 9.96
C ASN A 94 2.31 -2.16 10.36
N VAL A 95 3.17 -3.03 9.77
CA VAL A 95 3.27 -4.44 10.16
C VAL A 95 3.67 -4.61 11.63
N PHE A 96 4.51 -3.71 12.15
CA PHE A 96 4.94 -3.70 13.55
C PHE A 96 3.97 -2.95 14.47
N ALA A 97 3.09 -2.12 13.90
CA ALA A 97 2.07 -1.39 14.65
C ALA A 97 0.98 -2.33 15.19
N MET A 98 0.61 -3.40 14.49
CA MET A 98 -0.50 -4.27 14.91
C MET A 98 -0.27 -4.98 16.27
N PRO A 99 0.88 -5.63 16.51
CA PRO A 99 1.14 -6.22 17.83
C PRO A 99 1.22 -5.16 18.95
N PHE A 100 1.71 -3.95 18.63
CA PHE A 100 1.70 -2.82 19.55
C PHE A 100 0.28 -2.37 19.91
N LEU A 101 -0.62 -2.27 18.93
CA LEU A 101 -2.04 -1.93 19.12
C LEU A 101 -2.74 -2.94 20.02
N TYR A 102 -2.61 -4.23 19.71
CA TYR A 102 -3.26 -5.29 20.49
C TYR A 102 -2.77 -5.33 21.92
N THR A 103 -1.47 -5.15 22.13
CA THR A 103 -0.90 -5.10 23.49
C THR A 103 -1.40 -3.88 24.25
N GLY A 104 -1.49 -2.73 23.57
CA GLY A 104 -2.09 -1.51 24.12
C GLY A 104 -3.54 -1.72 24.58
N VAL A 105 -4.40 -2.30 23.74
CA VAL A 105 -5.79 -2.62 24.08
C VAL A 105 -5.86 -3.62 25.22
N TYR A 106 -5.09 -4.71 25.17
CA TYR A 106 -5.02 -5.72 26.22
C TYR A 106 -4.70 -5.10 27.59
N LEU A 107 -3.74 -4.19 27.67
CA LEU A 107 -3.36 -3.56 28.93
C LEU A 107 -4.49 -2.70 29.51
N THR A 108 -5.34 -2.07 28.69
CA THR A 108 -6.53 -1.36 29.19
C THR A 108 -7.54 -2.29 29.90
N PHE A 109 -7.42 -3.60 29.69
CA PHE A 109 -8.24 -4.58 30.39
C PHE A 109 -7.84 -4.75 31.86
N LYS A 110 -6.68 -4.23 32.27
CA LYS A 110 -6.29 -4.10 33.68
C LYS A 110 -6.78 -2.75 34.21
N GLU A 111 -7.25 -2.74 35.46
CA GLU A 111 -7.85 -1.55 36.08
C GLU A 111 -6.91 -0.34 36.08
N ARG A 112 -5.63 -0.58 36.36
CA ARG A 112 -4.60 0.46 36.41
C ARG A 112 -4.36 1.20 35.10
N TYR A 113 -4.76 0.68 33.94
CA TYR A 113 -4.59 1.36 32.65
C TYR A 113 -5.90 1.96 32.10
N ARG A 114 -7.01 1.89 32.85
CA ARG A 114 -8.33 2.36 32.36
C ARG A 114 -8.38 3.86 32.10
N ASP A 115 -7.66 4.66 32.89
CA ASP A 115 -7.54 6.10 32.70
C ASP A 115 -6.85 6.48 31.38
N CYS A 116 -6.05 5.58 30.80
CA CYS A 116 -5.44 5.78 29.47
C CYS A 116 -6.50 5.98 28.39
N ILE A 117 -7.69 5.39 28.53
CA ILE A 117 -8.78 5.54 27.56
C ILE A 117 -9.22 7.01 27.48
N LYS A 118 -9.50 7.64 28.64
CA LYS A 118 -9.90 9.05 28.70
C LYS A 118 -8.82 9.97 28.13
N LYS A 119 -7.55 9.70 28.48
CA LYS A 119 -6.40 10.45 27.98
C LYS A 119 -6.24 10.31 26.45
N ALA A 120 -6.38 9.09 25.93
CA ALA A 120 -6.30 8.82 24.50
C ALA A 120 -7.40 9.51 23.70
N ILE A 121 -8.62 9.62 24.25
CA ILE A 121 -9.70 10.40 23.62
C ILE A 121 -9.30 11.87 23.49
N TYR A 122 -8.84 12.51 24.57
CA TYR A 122 -8.46 13.93 24.50
C TYR A 122 -7.30 14.16 23.53
N ILE A 123 -6.27 13.31 23.57
CA ILE A 123 -5.12 13.40 22.67
C ILE A 123 -5.56 13.14 21.23
N GLY A 124 -6.40 12.14 20.99
CA GLY A 124 -6.95 11.83 19.67
C GLY A 124 -7.79 12.97 19.11
N SER A 125 -8.67 13.56 19.93
CA SER A 125 -9.46 14.74 19.55
C SER A 125 -8.57 15.92 19.15
N PHE A 126 -7.48 16.17 19.89
CA PHE A 126 -6.50 17.19 19.52
C PHE A 126 -5.87 16.89 18.15
N PHE A 127 -5.41 15.65 17.92
CA PHE A 127 -4.84 15.26 16.62
C PHE A 127 -5.85 15.34 15.47
N ILE A 128 -7.14 15.07 15.72
CA ILE A 128 -8.21 15.24 14.74
C ILE A 128 -8.35 16.71 14.37
N VAL A 129 -8.42 17.61 15.35
CA VAL A 129 -8.52 19.06 15.10
C VAL A 129 -7.30 19.54 14.33
N VAL A 130 -6.08 19.16 14.74
CA VAL A 130 -4.85 19.49 14.01
C VAL A 130 -4.89 18.96 12.59
N PHE A 131 -5.39 17.74 12.37
CA PHE A 131 -5.51 17.18 11.02
C PHE A 131 -6.52 17.97 10.17
N ILE A 132 -7.68 18.32 10.71
CA ILE A 132 -8.69 19.11 10.01
C ILE A 132 -8.18 20.51 9.67
N GLU A 133 -7.58 21.21 10.62
CA GLU A 133 -7.21 22.63 10.48
C GLU A 133 -5.88 22.83 9.74
N VAL A 134 -4.94 21.90 9.88
CA VAL A 134 -3.58 22.05 9.32
C VAL A 134 -3.37 21.15 8.12
N VAL A 135 -3.80 19.89 8.21
CA VAL A 135 -3.45 18.88 7.21
C VAL A 135 -4.40 18.91 6.02
N VAL A 136 -5.71 18.85 6.23
CA VAL A 136 -6.71 18.83 5.15
C VAL A 136 -6.57 20.00 4.17
N PRO A 137 -6.34 21.27 4.59
CA PRO A 137 -6.19 22.38 3.67
C PRO A 137 -5.02 22.22 2.69
N ILE A 138 -3.95 21.52 3.11
CA ILE A 138 -2.75 21.27 2.30
C ILE A 138 -3.01 20.18 1.26
N VAL A 139 -3.84 19.19 1.58
CA VAL A 139 -3.97 17.95 0.79
C VAL A 139 -5.31 17.72 0.11
N LYS A 140 -6.25 18.66 0.29
CA LYS A 140 -7.59 18.62 -0.30
C LYS A 140 -7.63 18.58 -1.84
N THR A 141 -6.51 18.77 -2.54
CA THR A 141 -6.41 18.66 -4.01
C THR A 141 -5.47 17.53 -4.45
N ASN A 142 -4.89 16.79 -3.52
CA ASN A 142 -3.85 15.82 -3.78
C ASN A 142 -4.40 14.39 -3.73
N SER A 143 -4.68 13.82 -4.90
CA SER A 143 -5.17 12.44 -5.04
C SER A 143 -4.20 11.40 -4.48
N ASN A 144 -2.89 11.62 -4.62
CA ASN A 144 -1.86 10.72 -4.10
C ASN A 144 -1.80 10.72 -2.57
N ALA A 145 -2.10 11.84 -1.91
CA ALA A 145 -2.20 11.93 -0.45
C ALA A 145 -3.44 11.22 0.09
N GLY A 146 -4.52 11.12 -0.68
CA GLY A 146 -5.71 10.35 -0.30
C GLY A 146 -5.56 8.84 -0.46
N SER A 147 -4.52 8.35 -1.16
CA SER A 147 -4.34 6.94 -1.55
C SER A 147 -4.51 5.94 -0.39
N PHE A 148 -4.02 6.26 0.82
CA PHE A 148 -4.12 5.38 1.98
C PHE A 148 -5.49 5.43 2.68
N LEU A 149 -6.32 6.44 2.42
CA LEU A 149 -7.66 6.57 2.99
C LEU A 149 -8.75 5.94 2.11
N TYR A 150 -8.43 5.53 0.88
CA TYR A 150 -9.37 4.83 0.01
C TYR A 150 -9.87 3.49 0.59
N THR A 151 -9.19 3.01 1.63
CA THR A 151 -9.62 1.88 2.44
C THR A 151 -11.00 2.09 3.08
N TYR A 152 -11.44 3.33 3.35
CA TYR A 152 -12.68 3.58 4.09
C TYR A 152 -13.72 4.33 3.26
N LEU A 153 -14.68 3.58 2.69
CA LEU A 153 -15.95 4.10 2.13
C LEU A 153 -15.81 5.21 1.08
N THR A 154 -14.88 5.03 0.15
CA THR A 154 -14.68 5.97 -0.97
C THR A 154 -14.83 5.24 -2.28
N TYR A 155 -15.53 5.86 -3.23
CA TYR A 155 -15.80 5.26 -4.52
C TYR A 155 -14.65 5.54 -5.49
N ARG A 156 -14.44 4.60 -6.41
CA ARG A 156 -13.50 4.77 -7.52
C ARG A 156 -13.85 6.04 -8.31
N GLY A 157 -12.85 6.89 -8.55
CA GLY A 157 -13.02 8.16 -9.26
C GLY A 157 -13.55 9.31 -8.38
N GLU A 158 -13.82 9.07 -7.09
CA GLU A 158 -14.11 10.16 -6.16
C GLU A 158 -12.92 11.12 -6.13
N LYS A 159 -13.19 12.38 -6.46
CA LYS A 159 -12.20 13.44 -6.39
C LYS A 159 -11.77 13.59 -4.93
N VAL A 160 -10.47 13.50 -4.68
CA VAL A 160 -9.91 13.83 -3.36
C VAL A 160 -10.19 15.31 -3.12
N THR A 161 -11.12 15.56 -2.21
CA THR A 161 -11.58 16.87 -1.75
C THR A 161 -11.48 16.92 -0.23
N ALA A 162 -11.69 18.08 0.40
CA ALA A 162 -11.78 18.14 1.86
C ALA A 162 -12.88 17.21 2.42
N GLN A 163 -14.00 17.05 1.71
CA GLN A 163 -15.11 16.19 2.12
C GLN A 163 -14.70 14.71 2.21
N PHE A 164 -13.81 14.26 1.32
CA PHE A 164 -13.24 12.91 1.37
C PHE A 164 -12.54 12.64 2.71
N TYR A 165 -11.69 13.57 3.16
CA TYR A 165 -11.00 13.45 4.44
C TYR A 165 -11.96 13.50 5.64
N TYR A 166 -12.99 14.34 5.60
CA TYR A 166 -13.98 14.44 6.67
C TYR A 166 -14.81 13.18 6.85
N LYS A 167 -15.17 12.49 5.75
CA LYS A 167 -15.85 11.18 5.81
C LYS A 167 -14.99 10.14 6.54
N ALA A 168 -13.71 10.04 6.19
CA ALA A 168 -12.78 9.11 6.82
C ALA A 168 -12.61 9.38 8.33
N ILE A 169 -12.50 10.66 8.71
CA ILE A 169 -12.41 11.07 10.12
C ILE A 169 -13.69 10.70 10.89
N LEU A 170 -14.87 10.93 10.30
CA LEU A 170 -16.15 10.62 10.93
C LEU A 170 -16.29 9.13 11.24
N ILE A 171 -15.95 8.27 10.27
CA ILE A 171 -15.95 6.81 10.43
C ILE A 171 -14.98 6.41 11.56
N CYS A 172 -13.76 6.93 11.53
CA CYS A 172 -12.75 6.69 12.55
C CYS A 172 -13.28 7.04 13.95
N VAL A 173 -13.87 8.23 14.12
CA VAL A 173 -14.44 8.68 15.41
C VAL A 173 -15.55 7.75 15.89
N LEU A 174 -16.46 7.35 15.00
CA LEU A 174 -17.59 6.48 15.34
C LEU A 174 -17.12 5.13 15.92
N PHE A 175 -16.20 4.46 15.23
CA PHE A 175 -15.66 3.17 15.69
C PHE A 175 -14.81 3.30 16.96
N THR A 176 -14.11 4.43 17.13
CA THR A 176 -13.39 4.77 18.37
C THR A 176 -14.36 4.84 19.55
N VAL A 177 -15.45 5.61 19.42
CA VAL A 177 -16.47 5.80 20.46
C VAL A 177 -17.11 4.48 20.86
N ILE A 178 -17.48 3.63 19.89
CA ILE A 178 -18.06 2.30 20.17
C ILE A 178 -17.07 1.43 20.96
N SER A 179 -15.80 1.38 20.55
CA SER A 179 -14.75 0.61 21.25
C SER A 179 -14.56 1.08 22.69
N ILE A 180 -14.62 2.40 22.92
CA ILE A 180 -14.56 3.01 24.25
C ILE A 180 -15.76 2.59 25.11
N LEU A 181 -16.98 2.62 24.57
CA LEU A 181 -18.18 2.24 25.31
C LEU A 181 -18.11 0.79 25.82
N PHE A 182 -17.62 -0.14 24.98
CA PHE A 182 -17.38 -1.53 25.38
C PHE A 182 -16.30 -1.66 26.46
N SER A 183 -15.21 -0.91 26.36
CA SER A 183 -14.08 -0.98 27.30
C SER A 183 -14.43 -0.54 28.74
N ARG A 184 -15.47 0.30 28.90
CA ARG A 184 -15.88 0.88 30.19
C ARG A 184 -16.61 -0.11 31.09
N LYS A 185 -17.41 -1.03 30.54
CA LYS A 185 -18.17 -2.01 31.34
C LYS A 185 -17.33 -3.28 31.52
N LYS A 186 -17.17 -3.75 32.77
CA LYS A 186 -16.37 -4.94 33.09
C LYS A 186 -16.80 -6.18 32.30
N ARG A 187 -18.12 -6.37 32.13
CA ARG A 187 -18.72 -7.52 31.40
C ARG A 187 -18.54 -7.46 29.89
N SER A 188 -18.40 -6.29 29.29
CA SER A 188 -18.34 -6.14 27.83
C SER A 188 -16.94 -5.78 27.31
N ARG A 189 -15.94 -5.89 28.17
CA ARG A 189 -14.58 -5.39 27.93
C ARG A 189 -13.84 -6.14 26.84
N GLU A 190 -14.01 -7.46 26.80
CA GLU A 190 -13.50 -8.33 25.75
C GLU A 190 -14.01 -7.93 24.35
N TRP A 191 -15.22 -7.36 24.29
CA TRP A 191 -15.85 -6.89 23.05
C TRP A 191 -15.34 -5.53 22.58
N ALA A 192 -14.45 -4.85 23.31
CA ALA A 192 -13.86 -3.59 22.88
C ALA A 192 -13.00 -3.72 21.61
N ILE A 193 -12.55 -4.95 21.30
CA ILE A 193 -11.80 -5.26 20.08
C ILE A 193 -12.71 -5.43 18.86
N LEU A 194 -13.98 -5.78 19.07
CA LEU A 194 -14.90 -6.11 17.97
C LEU A 194 -15.12 -4.96 16.97
N PRO A 195 -15.39 -3.70 17.39
CA PRO A 195 -15.58 -2.61 16.43
C PRO A 195 -14.32 -2.36 15.59
N ILE A 196 -13.14 -2.58 16.16
CA ILE A 196 -11.85 -2.44 15.48
C ILE A 196 -11.73 -3.48 14.36
N LEU A 197 -12.03 -4.74 14.68
CA LEU A 197 -12.01 -5.82 13.71
C LEU A 197 -13.04 -5.57 12.59
N ILE A 198 -14.22 -5.05 12.93
CA ILE A 198 -15.24 -4.68 11.95
C ILE A 198 -14.73 -3.55 11.04
N LEU A 199 -14.15 -2.48 11.61
CA LEU A 199 -13.59 -1.38 10.82
C LEU A 199 -12.49 -1.87 9.87
N MET A 200 -11.59 -2.73 10.36
CA MET A 200 -10.53 -3.33 9.56
C MET A 200 -11.10 -4.23 8.46
N PHE A 201 -12.06 -5.09 8.78
CA PHE A 201 -12.68 -6.00 7.81
C PHE A 201 -13.39 -5.23 6.70
N ILE A 202 -14.24 -4.26 7.07
CA ILE A 202 -14.90 -3.37 6.10
C ILE A 202 -13.84 -2.64 5.28
N GLY A 203 -12.80 -2.12 5.92
CA GLY A 203 -11.76 -1.37 5.25
C GLY A 203 -10.99 -2.19 4.21
N TYR A 204 -10.52 -3.38 4.59
CA TYR A 204 -9.80 -4.27 3.69
C TYR A 204 -10.69 -4.81 2.57
N HIS A 205 -11.92 -5.21 2.90
CA HIS A 205 -12.88 -5.67 1.90
C HIS A 205 -13.19 -4.56 0.88
N TRP A 206 -13.43 -3.35 1.35
CA TRP A 206 -13.69 -2.19 0.50
C TRP A 206 -12.49 -1.82 -0.36
N ALA A 207 -11.28 -1.80 0.20
CA ALA A 207 -10.04 -1.54 -0.53
C ALA A 207 -9.80 -2.59 -1.62
N ASN A 208 -10.05 -3.86 -1.31
CA ASN A 208 -9.90 -4.94 -2.28
C ASN A 208 -10.85 -4.74 -3.45
N TYR A 209 -12.15 -4.60 -3.18
CA TYR A 209 -13.16 -4.48 -4.23
C TYR A 209 -13.03 -3.20 -5.07
N ASN A 210 -12.82 -2.04 -4.43
CA ASN A 210 -12.85 -0.76 -5.13
C ASN A 210 -11.51 -0.36 -5.78
N TYR A 211 -10.40 -0.93 -5.33
CA TYR A 211 -9.06 -0.55 -5.80
C TYR A 211 -8.24 -1.76 -6.24
N ASN A 212 -7.99 -2.75 -5.37
CA ASN A 212 -7.03 -3.81 -5.71
C ASN A 212 -7.52 -4.74 -6.82
N GLU A 213 -8.80 -5.15 -6.82
CA GLU A 213 -9.37 -5.99 -7.88
C GLU A 213 -9.37 -5.27 -9.21
N TYR A 214 -9.81 -4.01 -9.26
CA TYR A 214 -9.76 -3.22 -10.48
C TYR A 214 -8.33 -2.98 -10.99
N ILE A 215 -7.39 -2.60 -10.11
CA ILE A 215 -6.00 -2.39 -10.52
C ILE A 215 -5.40 -3.71 -10.97
N LYS A 216 -5.68 -4.81 -10.26
CA LYS A 216 -5.31 -6.16 -10.71
C LYS A 216 -5.88 -6.43 -12.09
N GLU A 217 -7.19 -6.33 -12.30
CA GLU A 217 -7.82 -6.57 -13.61
C GLU A 217 -7.17 -5.73 -14.71
N ARG A 218 -7.05 -4.41 -14.51
CA ARG A 218 -6.49 -3.49 -15.51
C ARG A 218 -5.00 -3.71 -15.77
N VAL A 219 -4.21 -3.98 -14.74
CA VAL A 219 -2.75 -4.11 -14.87
C VAL A 219 -2.40 -5.52 -15.33
N SER A 220 -3.06 -6.54 -14.78
CA SER A 220 -2.90 -7.93 -15.21
C SER A 220 -3.36 -8.13 -16.64
N SER A 221 -4.43 -7.45 -17.10
CA SER A 221 -4.86 -7.52 -18.51
C SER A 221 -3.86 -6.94 -19.51
N MET A 222 -2.71 -6.42 -19.05
CA MET A 222 -1.63 -5.98 -19.93
C MET A 222 -0.64 -7.12 -20.26
N VAL A 223 -0.72 -8.25 -19.55
CA VAL A 223 0.21 -9.39 -19.70
C VAL A 223 -0.47 -10.76 -19.56
N LEU A 224 -1.80 -10.79 -19.45
CA LEU A 224 -2.55 -12.00 -19.14
C LEU A 224 -2.53 -12.96 -20.34
N ALA A 225 -2.70 -12.42 -21.55
CA ALA A 225 -2.69 -13.23 -22.76
C ALA A 225 -1.29 -13.82 -23.00
N SER A 226 -0.24 -13.05 -22.73
CA SER A 226 1.16 -13.52 -22.72
C SER A 226 1.37 -14.66 -21.72
N TYR A 227 0.78 -14.54 -20.52
CA TYR A 227 0.89 -15.59 -19.50
C TYR A 227 0.15 -16.87 -19.89
N GLU A 228 -1.05 -16.75 -20.45
CA GLU A 228 -1.83 -17.88 -20.96
C GLU A 228 -1.09 -18.60 -22.09
N GLU A 229 -0.57 -17.85 -23.07
CA GLU A 229 0.20 -18.41 -24.19
C GLU A 229 1.47 -19.11 -23.71
N LYS A 230 2.21 -18.48 -22.77
CA LYS A 230 3.34 -19.12 -22.09
C LYS A 230 2.95 -20.47 -21.49
N CYS A 231 1.80 -20.55 -20.82
CA CYS A 231 1.35 -21.80 -20.19
C CYS A 231 1.02 -22.88 -21.23
N GLU A 232 0.50 -22.53 -22.40
CA GLU A 232 0.27 -23.48 -23.49
C GLU A 232 1.60 -23.96 -24.09
N LEU A 233 2.53 -23.05 -24.37
CA LEU A 233 3.88 -23.39 -24.86
C LEU A 233 4.63 -24.33 -23.89
N GLU A 234 4.54 -24.11 -22.58
CA GLU A 234 5.14 -24.98 -21.58
C GLU A 234 4.51 -26.38 -21.53
N LYS A 235 3.18 -26.49 -21.69
CA LYS A 235 2.52 -27.81 -21.79
C LYS A 235 3.03 -28.58 -23.00
N GLU A 236 3.31 -27.87 -24.09
CA GLU A 236 3.90 -28.44 -25.31
C GLU A 236 5.41 -28.65 -25.22
N LYS A 237 6.04 -28.25 -24.11
CA LYS A 237 7.49 -28.31 -23.87
C LYS A 237 8.30 -27.51 -24.88
N VAL A 238 7.72 -26.43 -25.40
CA VAL A 238 8.45 -25.44 -26.20
C VAL A 238 9.36 -24.66 -25.26
N ASN A 239 10.62 -24.49 -25.65
CA ASN A 239 11.56 -23.67 -24.89
C ASN A 239 11.29 -22.20 -25.20
N ILE A 240 11.20 -21.38 -24.16
CA ILE A 240 11.13 -19.92 -24.28
C ILE A 240 12.46 -19.37 -23.79
N GLY A 241 13.11 -18.59 -24.64
CA GLY A 241 14.38 -17.91 -24.39
C GLY A 241 14.19 -16.62 -23.57
N ASN A 242 14.86 -15.56 -23.99
CA ASN A 242 14.73 -14.25 -23.35
C ASN A 242 13.43 -13.56 -23.75
N ILE A 243 12.88 -12.79 -22.82
CA ILE A 243 11.68 -12.00 -23.04
C ILE A 243 12.06 -10.52 -23.02
N TYR A 244 11.88 -9.83 -24.15
CA TYR A 244 12.13 -8.40 -24.27
C TYR A 244 10.83 -7.64 -24.05
N ALA A 245 10.75 -6.86 -22.98
CA ALA A 245 9.60 -6.05 -22.62
C ALA A 245 9.74 -4.65 -23.22
N TYR A 246 9.14 -4.41 -24.39
CA TYR A 246 9.24 -3.11 -25.06
C TYR A 246 7.92 -2.33 -24.97
N ASP A 247 7.95 -1.23 -24.24
CA ASP A 247 6.81 -0.32 -24.07
C ASP A 247 7.11 1.03 -24.76
N ASP A 248 6.61 1.21 -25.97
CA ASP A 248 6.72 2.47 -26.72
C ASP A 248 5.73 3.54 -26.25
N ARG A 249 4.82 3.18 -25.34
CA ARG A 249 3.85 4.12 -24.79
C ARG A 249 4.55 5.11 -23.88
N LYS A 250 4.29 6.40 -24.12
CA LYS A 250 4.64 7.49 -23.18
C LYS A 250 3.64 7.59 -22.01
N VAL A 251 3.19 6.45 -21.47
CA VAL A 251 2.11 6.39 -20.46
C VAL A 251 2.70 6.26 -19.04
N ASP A 252 1.86 6.57 -18.06
CA ASP A 252 2.12 6.78 -16.63
C ASP A 252 3.22 5.87 -16.01
N ARG A 253 4.22 6.50 -15.37
CA ARG A 253 5.51 5.91 -14.95
C ARG A 253 5.44 4.84 -13.85
N ASN A 254 4.25 4.48 -13.39
CA ASN A 254 4.10 3.57 -12.24
C ASN A 254 3.81 2.11 -12.63
N TRP A 255 3.41 1.84 -13.88
CA TRP A 255 3.00 0.51 -14.33
C TRP A 255 3.56 0.18 -15.72
N TYR A 256 4.90 0.17 -15.83
CA TYR A 256 5.58 -0.30 -17.03
C TYR A 256 5.24 -1.77 -17.28
N ILE A 257 5.02 -2.16 -18.54
CA ILE A 257 4.73 -3.55 -18.92
C ILE A 257 5.75 -4.52 -18.32
N TYR A 258 7.03 -4.13 -18.30
CA TYR A 258 8.12 -4.85 -17.66
C TYR A 258 7.83 -5.24 -16.21
N SER A 259 7.38 -4.30 -15.37
CA SER A 259 7.13 -4.56 -13.95
C SER A 259 6.00 -5.59 -13.74
N VAL A 260 5.06 -5.65 -14.69
CA VAL A 260 3.95 -6.61 -14.65
C VAL A 260 4.42 -7.96 -15.17
N LEU A 261 5.18 -7.99 -16.27
CA LEU A 261 5.77 -9.20 -16.83
C LEU A 261 6.68 -9.89 -15.81
N GLN A 262 7.47 -9.16 -15.02
CA GLN A 262 8.29 -9.74 -13.94
C GLN A 262 7.49 -10.51 -12.89
N PHE A 263 6.22 -10.15 -12.69
CA PHE A 263 5.36 -10.85 -11.74
C PHE A 263 4.80 -12.15 -12.34
N TYR A 264 4.40 -12.13 -13.61
CA TYR A 264 3.75 -13.25 -14.29
C TYR A 264 4.72 -14.24 -14.94
N LEU A 265 5.86 -13.76 -15.41
CA LEU A 265 6.89 -14.49 -16.14
C LEU A 265 8.20 -14.52 -15.34
N TYR A 266 8.09 -14.60 -14.00
CA TYR A 266 9.21 -14.53 -13.04
C TYR A 266 10.27 -15.62 -13.23
N GLU A 267 9.95 -16.66 -14.00
CA GLU A 267 10.79 -17.80 -14.33
C GLU A 267 11.77 -17.51 -15.48
N TYR A 268 11.48 -16.47 -16.28
CA TYR A 268 12.29 -16.08 -17.43
C TYR A 268 13.10 -14.82 -17.16
N LYS A 269 14.15 -14.66 -17.96
CA LYS A 269 14.92 -13.43 -18.01
C LYS A 269 14.15 -12.40 -18.83
N ILE A 270 13.80 -11.29 -18.18
CA ILE A 270 13.05 -10.20 -18.80
C ILE A 270 13.97 -9.00 -18.98
N GLU A 271 14.23 -8.64 -20.24
CA GLU A 271 15.06 -7.51 -20.64
C GLU A 271 14.19 -6.28 -20.94
N VAL A 272 14.61 -5.10 -20.47
CA VAL A 272 13.89 -3.83 -20.70
C VAL A 272 14.49 -3.02 -21.84
N GLU A 273 15.74 -3.33 -22.18
CA GLU A 273 16.45 -2.66 -23.25
C GLU A 273 15.93 -3.14 -24.60
N TYR A 274 15.98 -2.26 -25.59
CA TYR A 274 15.63 -2.64 -26.96
C TYR A 274 16.62 -3.73 -27.41
N PRO A 275 16.15 -4.88 -27.94
CA PRO A 275 17.06 -5.94 -28.34
C PRO A 275 18.02 -5.45 -29.42
N GLU A 276 19.30 -5.82 -29.31
CA GLU A 276 20.28 -5.61 -30.39
C GLU A 276 20.20 -6.74 -31.43
N ASP A 277 19.88 -7.96 -30.97
CA ASP A 277 19.66 -9.16 -31.76
C ASP A 277 18.62 -10.05 -31.05
N VAL A 278 17.93 -10.92 -31.79
CA VAL A 278 16.83 -11.75 -31.29
C VAL A 278 17.01 -13.19 -31.77
N GLN A 279 17.09 -14.13 -30.83
CA GLN A 279 17.23 -15.56 -31.12
C GLN A 279 15.88 -16.20 -31.51
N ASP A 280 15.92 -17.42 -32.05
CA ASP A 280 14.72 -18.11 -32.54
C ASP A 280 13.68 -18.43 -31.45
N ASP A 281 14.11 -18.62 -30.21
CA ASP A 281 13.26 -18.88 -29.05
C ASP A 281 12.98 -17.64 -28.19
N ASP A 282 13.50 -16.47 -28.59
CA ASP A 282 13.23 -15.20 -27.91
C ASP A 282 11.84 -14.65 -28.28
N ILE A 283 11.29 -13.83 -27.37
CA ILE A 283 9.99 -13.20 -27.54
C ILE A 283 10.12 -11.71 -27.22
N ILE A 284 9.63 -10.84 -28.11
CA ILE A 284 9.42 -9.43 -27.80
C ILE A 284 7.94 -9.21 -27.50
N ILE A 285 7.64 -8.68 -26.32
CA ILE A 285 6.28 -8.39 -25.87
C ILE A 285 6.08 -6.88 -25.87
N THR A 286 5.05 -6.43 -26.58
CA THR A 286 4.64 -5.02 -26.65
C THR A 286 3.15 -4.87 -26.37
N TYR A 287 2.71 -3.63 -26.12
CA TYR A 287 1.29 -3.35 -25.90
C TYR A 287 0.48 -3.25 -27.20
N GLN A 288 1.11 -2.75 -28.25
CA GLN A 288 0.56 -2.61 -29.59
C GLN A 288 1.64 -2.96 -30.61
N LYS A 289 1.21 -3.11 -31.86
CA LYS A 289 2.15 -3.27 -32.97
C LYS A 289 3.12 -2.10 -33.03
N SER A 290 4.37 -2.41 -33.34
CA SER A 290 5.44 -1.43 -33.43
C SER A 290 6.13 -1.51 -34.78
N ASP A 291 5.93 -0.48 -35.61
CA ASP A 291 6.60 -0.36 -36.92
C ASP A 291 8.12 -0.49 -36.79
N LYS A 292 8.69 -0.03 -35.67
CA LYS A 292 10.12 -0.13 -35.41
C LYS A 292 10.58 -1.59 -35.33
N ILE A 293 9.89 -2.42 -34.54
CA ILE A 293 10.22 -3.85 -34.38
C ILE A 293 10.02 -4.59 -35.71
N GLU A 294 8.94 -4.28 -36.44
CA GLU A 294 8.66 -4.93 -37.73
C GLU A 294 9.70 -4.61 -38.81
N ASN A 295 10.30 -3.42 -38.76
CA ASN A 295 11.38 -3.01 -39.67
C ASN A 295 12.76 -3.54 -39.23
N ASP A 296 13.07 -3.48 -37.93
CA ASP A 296 14.37 -3.86 -37.39
C ASP A 296 14.53 -5.39 -37.32
N PHE A 297 13.44 -6.14 -37.14
CA PHE A 297 13.41 -7.61 -37.05
C PHE A 297 12.40 -8.24 -38.04
N PRO A 298 12.63 -8.11 -39.36
CA PRO A 298 11.69 -8.56 -40.38
C PRO A 298 11.56 -10.09 -40.48
N GLN A 299 12.37 -10.85 -39.75
CA GLN A 299 12.25 -12.30 -39.63
C GLN A 299 11.13 -12.74 -38.66
N LEU A 300 10.80 -11.91 -37.66
CA LEU A 300 9.86 -12.29 -36.60
C LEU A 300 8.41 -12.24 -37.08
N GLN A 301 7.61 -13.20 -36.61
CA GLN A 301 6.16 -13.19 -36.83
C GLN A 301 5.47 -12.31 -35.77
N CYS A 302 4.47 -11.56 -36.20
CA CYS A 302 3.66 -10.71 -35.31
C CYS A 302 2.38 -11.44 -34.94
N TYR A 303 2.17 -11.67 -33.64
CA TYR A 303 0.95 -12.27 -33.11
C TYR A 303 0.24 -11.25 -32.21
N GLN A 304 -0.98 -10.87 -32.59
CA GLN A 304 -1.87 -10.09 -31.71
C GLN A 304 -2.55 -11.08 -30.77
N LEU A 305 -2.19 -11.06 -29.49
CA LEU A 305 -2.75 -12.00 -28.51
C LEU A 305 -4.12 -11.52 -28.01
N ASP A 306 -4.25 -10.23 -27.73
CA ASP A 306 -5.51 -9.56 -27.38
C ASP A 306 -5.44 -8.06 -27.73
N ASP A 307 -6.37 -7.23 -27.25
CA ASP A 307 -6.37 -5.78 -27.53
C ASP A 307 -5.19 -5.00 -26.90
N ASN A 308 -4.43 -5.63 -26.00
CA ASN A 308 -3.40 -5.02 -25.15
C ASN A 308 -2.02 -5.64 -25.31
N GLU A 309 -1.87 -6.74 -26.06
CA GLU A 309 -0.66 -7.53 -26.08
C GLU A 309 -0.34 -8.01 -27.50
N VAL A 310 0.91 -7.78 -27.90
CA VAL A 310 1.49 -8.26 -29.16
C VAL A 310 2.79 -8.98 -28.87
N TRP A 311 2.95 -10.14 -29.47
CA TRP A 311 4.21 -10.90 -29.48
C TRP A 311 4.87 -10.80 -30.84
N TYR A 312 6.18 -10.57 -30.83
CA TYR A 312 7.05 -10.78 -31.96
C TYR A 312 8.01 -11.92 -31.65
N THR A 313 7.91 -13.03 -32.38
CA THR A 313 8.71 -14.24 -32.14
C THR A 313 8.77 -15.12 -33.39
N ASN A 314 9.74 -16.04 -33.46
CA ASN A 314 9.78 -17.12 -34.44
C ASN A 314 9.09 -18.40 -33.93
N ILE A 315 8.66 -18.42 -32.67
CA ILE A 315 7.90 -19.53 -32.09
C ILE A 315 6.50 -19.56 -32.72
N GLU A 316 6.12 -20.72 -33.28
CA GLU A 316 4.79 -20.91 -33.84
C GLU A 316 3.75 -21.06 -32.72
N LEU A 317 2.82 -20.11 -32.62
CA LEU A 317 1.74 -20.14 -31.63
C LEU A 317 0.51 -20.88 -32.20
N ARG A 318 0.11 -21.99 -31.59
CA ARG A 318 -1.00 -22.81 -32.09
C ARG A 318 -2.35 -22.15 -31.84
N GLY A 319 -3.16 -22.07 -32.89
CA GLY A 319 -4.50 -21.47 -32.81
C GLY A 319 -4.50 -19.95 -32.98
N LEU A 320 -3.33 -19.33 -33.14
CA LEU A 320 -3.17 -17.93 -33.53
C LEU A 320 -2.53 -17.85 -34.91
N THR A 321 -3.09 -17.02 -35.78
CA THR A 321 -2.46 -16.73 -37.09
C THR A 321 -1.65 -15.44 -36.99
N PRO A 322 -0.42 -15.41 -37.52
CA PRO A 322 0.35 -14.18 -37.62
C PRO A 322 -0.48 -13.10 -38.32
N VAL A 323 -0.45 -11.90 -37.78
CA VAL A 323 -1.13 -10.77 -38.38
C VAL A 323 -0.26 -10.27 -39.53
N ASN A 324 -0.88 -10.05 -40.69
CA ASN A 324 -0.19 -9.42 -41.82
C ASN A 324 0.36 -8.05 -41.40
N ARG A 325 1.57 -7.76 -41.89
CA ARG A 325 2.25 -6.47 -41.74
C ARG A 325 1.53 -5.40 -42.55
#